data_AF-A0A150PDH7-F1
#
_entry.id   AF-A0A150PDH7-F1
#
_cell.length_a   1.000
_cell.length_b   1.000
_cell.length_c   1.000
_cell.angle_alpha   90.00
_cell.angle_beta   90.00
_cell.angle_gamma   90.00
#
_symmetry.space_group_name_H-M   'P 1'
#
loop_
_entity.id
_entity.type
_entity.pdbx_description
1 polymer ?
#
loop_
_entity_poly.entity_id
_entity_poly.type
_entity_poly.pdbx_seq_one_letter_code
_entity_poly.pdbx_strand_id
1 'polypeptide(L)'
;MNITITFRHMVGTEAVKKYAHEKVAKLQKFLRQAMTAQVTLSVEGLMHVADVRISSGSLAFQATERGEDMYASIDTVHDKLERQIRDGKGHTIARKRGGT
;
A
#
# COMPACT_ATOMS: atom_id res chain seq x y z
N MET A 1 11.55 4.77 -7.00
CA MET A 1 10.44 4.40 -6.10
C MET A 1 9.70 5.68 -5.74
N ASN A 2 8.37 5.70 -5.81
CA ASN A 2 7.56 6.84 -5.44
C ASN A 2 6.45 6.40 -4.48
N ILE A 3 6.44 6.91 -3.24
CA ILE A 3 5.43 6.56 -2.23
C ILE A 3 4.67 7.82 -1.84
N THR A 4 3.36 7.81 -2.06
CA THR A 4 2.45 8.87 -1.62
C THR A 4 1.64 8.37 -0.44
N ILE A 5 1.66 9.11 0.66
CA ILE A 5 0.91 8.78 1.88
C ILE A 5 -0.17 9.83 2.10
N THR A 6 -1.42 9.39 2.20
CA THR A 6 -2.60 10.21 2.43
C THR A 6 -3.26 9.81 3.74
N PHE A 7 -3.63 10.79 4.55
CA PHE A 7 -4.42 10.58 5.75
C PHE A 7 -5.86 11.02 5.50
N ARG A 8 -6.85 10.22 5.89
CA ARG A 8 -8.27 10.59 5.82
C ARG A 8 -8.94 10.40 7.16
N HIS A 9 -9.78 11.36 7.54
CA HIS A 9 -10.53 11.34 8.81
C HIS A 9 -9.65 11.13 10.05
N MET A 10 -8.37 11.49 9.96
CA MET A 10 -7.42 11.43 11.06
C MET A 10 -6.35 12.50 10.90
N VAL A 11 -5.74 12.91 12.02
CA VAL A 11 -4.54 13.74 12.00
C VAL A 11 -3.34 12.82 11.78
N GLY A 12 -2.70 12.96 10.63
CA GLY A 12 -1.46 12.25 10.34
C GLY A 12 -0.33 12.76 11.22
N THR A 13 0.46 11.84 11.78
CA THR A 13 1.70 12.17 12.49
C THR A 13 2.90 11.78 11.63
N GLU A 14 4.01 12.52 11.79
CA GLU A 14 5.26 12.20 11.07
C GLU A 14 5.78 10.81 11.43
N ALA A 15 5.54 10.34 12.67
CA ALA A 15 5.90 8.99 13.10
C ALA A 15 5.16 7.92 12.29
N VAL A 16 3.84 8.02 12.15
CA VAL A 16 3.03 7.07 11.37
C VAL A 16 3.38 7.15 9.90
N LYS A 17 3.59 8.36 9.36
CA LYS A 17 4.00 8.57 7.97
C LYS A 17 5.35 7.89 7.68
N LYS A 18 6.34 8.11 8.54
CA LYS A 18 7.66 7.47 8.42
C LYS A 18 7.54 5.95 8.53
N TYR A 19 6.76 5.45 9.47
CA TYR A 19 6.55 4.02 9.65
C TYR A 19 5.94 3.35 8.40
N ALA A 20 4.85 3.92 7.88
CA ALA A 20 4.21 3.45 6.65
C ALA A 20 5.17 3.51 5.46
N HIS A 21 5.93 4.60 5.34
CA HIS A 21 6.93 4.75 4.28
C HIS A 21 8.00 3.65 4.36
N GLU A 22 8.61 3.43 5.53
CA GLU A 22 9.68 2.44 5.70
C GLU A 22 9.20 1.01 5.49
N LYS A 23 7.97 0.69 5.92
CA LYS A 23 7.36 -0.63 5.67
C LYS A 23 7.13 -0.85 4.18
N VAL A 24 6.42 0.06 3.52
CA VAL A 24 6.09 -0.09 2.10
C VAL A 24 7.35 -0.05 1.22
N ALA A 25 8.34 0.77 1.57
CA ALA A 25 9.62 0.84 0.86
C ALA A 25 10.36 -0.51 0.79
N LYS A 26 10.24 -1.36 1.82
CA LYS A 26 10.86 -2.70 1.83
C LYS A 26 10.34 -3.60 0.71
N LEU A 27 9.15 -3.34 0.18
CA LEU A 27 8.55 -4.15 -0.88
C LEU A 27 9.22 -3.95 -2.24
N GLN A 28 9.87 -2.80 -2.47
CA GLN A 28 10.61 -2.51 -3.71
C GLN A 28 11.68 -3.56 -4.02
N LYS A 29 12.30 -4.18 -3.00
CA LYS A 29 13.36 -5.18 -3.19
C LYS A 29 12.86 -6.47 -3.85
N PHE A 30 11.55 -6.74 -3.77
CA PHE A 30 10.93 -7.92 -4.39
C PHE A 30 10.43 -7.63 -5.80
N LEU A 31 10.44 -6.36 -6.24
CA LEU A 31 9.96 -5.92 -7.53
C LEU A 31 11.13 -5.65 -8.48
N ARG A 32 11.04 -6.15 -9.72
CA ARG A 32 12.05 -5.91 -10.76
C ARG A 32 12.04 -4.48 -11.31
N GLN A 33 10.89 -3.80 -11.28
CA GLN A 33 10.73 -2.44 -11.82
C GLN A 33 10.51 -1.44 -10.70
N ALA A 34 10.59 -0.14 -11.04
CA ALA A 34 10.34 0.92 -10.10
C ALA A 34 8.90 0.84 -9.57
N MET A 35 8.79 0.81 -8.24
CA MET A 35 7.53 0.76 -7.52
C MET A 35 6.95 2.18 -7.36
N THR A 36 5.67 2.31 -7.67
CA THR A 36 4.82 3.43 -7.28
C THR A 36 3.81 2.92 -6.27
N ALA A 37 3.77 3.49 -5.08
CA ALA A 37 2.84 3.12 -4.03
C ALA A 37 1.97 4.30 -3.60
N GLN A 38 0.69 4.03 -3.38
CA GLN A 38 -0.27 4.93 -2.76
C GLN A 38 -0.74 4.28 -1.47
N VAL A 39 -0.52 4.96 -0.35
CA VAL A 39 -0.92 4.53 0.98
C VAL A 39 -1.99 5.49 1.47
N THR A 40 -3.15 4.97 1.83
CA THR A 40 -4.23 5.73 2.45
C THR A 40 -4.47 5.18 3.84
N LEU A 41 -4.22 6.01 4.85
CA LEU A 41 -4.41 5.68 6.25
C LEU A 41 -5.65 6.43 6.74
N SER A 42 -6.61 5.70 7.30
CA SER A 42 -7.89 6.28 7.72
C SER A 42 -8.40 5.64 9.01
N VAL A 43 -9.31 6.33 9.70
CA VAL A 43 -10.08 5.74 10.80
C VAL A 43 -11.53 5.64 10.34
N GLU A 44 -12.09 4.43 10.40
CA GLU A 44 -13.49 4.12 10.09
C GLU A 44 -14.19 3.64 11.38
N GLY A 45 -14.96 4.52 12.03
CA GLY A 45 -15.58 4.23 13.32
C GLY A 45 -14.53 4.06 14.42
N LEU A 46 -14.37 2.84 14.93
CA LEU A 46 -13.37 2.47 15.94
C LEU A 46 -12.16 1.72 15.36
N MET A 47 -12.12 1.52 14.04
CA MET A 47 -11.08 0.71 13.39
C MET A 47 -10.09 1.58 12.63
N HIS A 48 -8.81 1.20 12.71
CA HIS A 48 -7.74 1.81 11.94
C HIS A 48 -7.57 1.06 10.61
N VAL A 49 -7.65 1.79 9.51
CA VAL A 49 -7.68 1.22 8.16
C VAL A 49 -6.45 1.67 7.39
N ALA A 50 -5.70 0.69 6.90
CA ALA A 50 -4.60 0.89 5.98
C ALA A 50 -4.97 0.32 4.61
N ASP A 51 -5.06 1.18 3.61
CA ASP A 51 -5.20 0.78 2.21
C ASP A 51 -3.89 1.10 1.47
N VAL A 52 -3.32 0.10 0.81
CA VAL A 52 -2.08 0.28 0.06
C VAL A 52 -2.22 -0.32 -1.32
N ARG A 53 -2.00 0.52 -2.33
CA ARG A 53 -1.94 0.13 -3.74
C ARG A 53 -0.52 0.32 -4.25
N ILE A 54 0.03 -0.74 -4.83
CA ILE A 54 1.36 -0.77 -5.44
C ILE A 54 1.21 -1.03 -6.93
N SER A 55 1.98 -0.33 -7.74
CA SER A 55 2.10 -0.56 -9.18
C SER A 55 3.57 -0.61 -9.58
N SER A 56 3.91 -1.59 -10.40
CA SER A 56 5.27 -1.82 -10.90
C SER A 56 5.16 -2.30 -12.35
N GLY A 57 5.32 -1.36 -13.29
CA GLY A 57 5.10 -1.58 -14.72
C GLY A 57 3.69 -2.06 -15.04
N SER A 58 3.55 -3.30 -15.50
CA SER A 58 2.25 -3.91 -15.86
C SER A 58 1.59 -4.67 -14.72
N LEU A 59 2.23 -4.75 -13.55
CA LEU A 59 1.70 -5.45 -12.38
C LEU A 59 1.17 -4.44 -11.37
N ALA A 60 0.00 -4.73 -10.82
CA ALA A 60 -0.57 -4.01 -9.70
C ALA A 60 -0.90 -4.97 -8.56
N PHE A 61 -0.70 -4.47 -7.34
CA PHE A 61 -1.00 -5.16 -6.10
C PHE A 61 -1.81 -4.20 -5.22
N GLN A 62 -2.79 -4.74 -4.51
CA GLN A 62 -3.56 -3.96 -3.54
C GLN A 62 -3.88 -4.83 -2.34
N ALA A 63 -3.85 -4.21 -1.16
CA ALA A 63 -4.35 -4.79 0.06
C ALA A 63 -4.92 -3.69 0.95
N THR A 64 -5.97 -4.04 1.68
CA THR A 64 -6.63 -3.17 2.64
C THR A 64 -6.86 -3.96 3.90
N GLU A 65 -6.38 -3.49 5.05
CA GLU A 65 -6.65 -4.12 6.35
C GLU A 65 -7.23 -3.14 7.33
N ARG A 66 -7.98 -3.71 8.28
CA ARG A 66 -8.52 -3.03 9.45
C ARG A 66 -7.94 -3.69 10.69
N GLY A 67 -7.56 -2.87 11.67
CA GLY A 67 -6.95 -3.31 12.91
C GLY A 67 -7.34 -2.43 14.08
N GLU A 68 -6.96 -2.87 15.27
CA GLU A 68 -7.16 -2.18 16.54
C GLU A 68 -6.34 -0.89 16.65
N ASP A 69 -5.20 -0.82 15.97
CA ASP A 69 -4.33 0.34 15.90
C ASP A 69 -3.69 0.46 14.51
N MET A 70 -3.29 1.68 14.14
CA MET A 70 -2.74 1.99 12.82
C MET A 70 -1.44 1.22 12.50
N TYR A 71 -0.57 1.00 13.48
CA TYR A 71 0.69 0.27 13.25
C TYR A 71 0.41 -1.21 12.93
N ALA A 72 -0.55 -1.82 13.63
CA ALA A 72 -0.97 -3.20 13.35
C ALA A 72 -1.55 -3.32 11.94
N SER A 73 -2.45 -2.41 11.53
CA SER A 73 -3.02 -2.40 10.18
C SER A 73 -1.95 -2.27 9.09
N ILE A 74 -0.93 -1.43 9.31
CA ILE A 74 0.20 -1.28 8.38
C ILE A 74 1.00 -2.58 8.25
N ASP A 75 1.30 -3.25 9.37
CA ASP A 75 2.02 -4.53 9.36
C ASP A 75 1.26 -5.63 8.66
N THR A 76 -0.04 -5.76 8.93
CA THR A 76 -0.87 -6.79 8.28
C THR A 76 -1.00 -6.54 6.77
N VAL A 77 -1.15 -5.28 6.35
CA VAL A 77 -1.15 -4.93 4.92
C VAL A 77 0.21 -5.24 4.28
N HIS A 78 1.30 -4.92 4.96
CA HIS A 78 2.65 -5.21 4.48
C HIS A 78 2.85 -6.70 4.24
N ASP A 79 2.47 -7.56 5.19
CA ASP A 79 2.58 -9.02 5.05
C ASP A 79 1.76 -9.55 3.86
N LYS A 80 0.50 -9.09 3.73
CA LYS A 80 -0.35 -9.47 2.59
C LYS A 80 0.25 -9.07 1.25
N LEU A 81 0.80 -7.85 1.14
CA LEU A 81 1.43 -7.39 -0.10
C LEU A 81 2.74 -8.12 -0.38
N GLU A 82 3.57 -8.35 0.65
CA GLU A 82 4.80 -9.12 0.50
C GLU A 82 4.49 -10.51 -0.06
N ARG A 83 3.50 -11.20 0.50
CA ARG A 83 3.06 -12.50 0.02
C ARG A 83 2.55 -12.45 -1.42
N GLN A 84 1.71 -11.46 -1.78
CA GLN A 84 1.23 -11.31 -3.15
C GLN A 84 2.37 -11.08 -4.15
N ILE A 85 3.35 -10.25 -3.79
CA ILE A 85 4.51 -9.94 -4.65
C ILE A 85 5.41 -11.17 -4.81
N ARG A 86 5.72 -11.88 -3.72
CA ARG A 86 6.56 -13.09 -3.76
C ARG A 86 5.93 -14.23 -4.55
N ASP A 87 4.62 -14.42 -4.41
CA ASP A 87 3.87 -15.47 -5.12
C ASP A 87 3.58 -15.09 -6.58
N GLY A 88 3.90 -13.85 -6.99
CA GLY A 88 3.65 -13.37 -8.34
C GLY A 88 2.16 -13.18 -8.65
N LYS A 89 1.29 -13.10 -7.63
CA LYS A 89 -0.17 -12.91 -7.75
C LYS A 89 -0.56 -11.45 -8.06
N GLY A 90 0.28 -10.74 -8.81
CA GLY A 90 -0.04 -9.41 -9.29
C GLY A 90 -1.10 -9.51 -10.37
N HIS A 91 -2.13 -8.68 -10.29
CA HIS A 91 -3.09 -8.60 -11.38
C HIS A 91 -2.49 -7.69 -12.47
N THR A 92 -2.57 -8.13 -13.72
CA THR A 92 -2.14 -7.32 -14.85
C THR A 92 -3.07 -6.12 -14.95
N ILE A 93 -2.51 -4.92 -14.84
CA ILE A 93 -3.25 -3.70 -15.15
C ILE A 93 -3.44 -3.68 -16.67
N ALA A 94 -4.61 -4.13 -17.13
CA ALA A 94 -5.03 -3.89 -18.49
C ALA A 94 -5.03 -2.36 -18.68
N ARG A 95 -4.07 -1.84 -19.46
CA ARG A 95 -4.15 -0.46 -19.92
C ARG A 95 -5.48 -0.36 -20.68
N LYS A 96 -6.51 0.22 -20.04
CA LYS A 96 -7.62 0.81 -20.79
C LYS A 96 -6.97 1.85 -21.69
N ARG A 97 -6.66 1.45 -22.92
CA ARG A 97 -6.42 2.37 -24.03
C ARG A 97 -7.62 3.31 -24.01
N GLY A 98 -7.35 4.60 -23.87
CA GLY A 98 -8.36 5.64 -23.83
C GLY A 98 -9.37 5.42 -24.95
N GLY A 99 -10.65 5.47 -24.58
CA GLY A 99 -11.70 5.70 -25.55
C GLY A 99 -11.44 7.04 -26.23
N THR A 100 -11.64 7.01 -27.54
CA THR A 100 -11.82 8.10 -28.52
C THR A 100 -12.21 9.45 -27.94
#